data_AF-A0A7C9ADU1-F1
#
_entry.id   AF-A0A7C9ADU1-F1
#
_cell.length_a   1.000
_cell.length_b   1.000
_cell.length_c   1.000
_cell.angle_alpha   90.00
_cell.angle_beta   90.00
_cell.angle_gamma   90.00
#
_symmetry.space_group_name_H-M   'P 1'
#
loop_
_entity.id
_entity.type
_entity.pdbx_description
1 polymer ?
#
loop_
_entity_poly.entity_id
_entity_poly.type
_entity_poly.pdbx_seq_one_letter_code
_entity_poly.pdbx_strand_id
1 'polypeptide(L)'
;ERFLKIQKEAPVDCQKYLVQVTKYQAAANCKTWIVGKWITPSEQNCAPPGTHFHQFVVPPIFQFRKDCTYGDLAAMRLPEDVQGVGNCEYTMDRGVIHACHAGGVVHSLEGWTHHEVGAIDVDRIDIVWEAALKHGLRPV
;
A
#
# COMPACT_ATOMS: atom_id res chain seq x y z
N GLU A 1 22.86 3.78 -2.79
CA GLU A 1 23.05 3.25 -1.42
C GLU A 1 21.85 2.43 -0.90
N ARG A 2 20.62 2.97 -0.88
CA ARG A 2 19.44 2.28 -0.32
C ARG A 2 19.13 0.92 -0.95
N PHE A 3 19.16 0.81 -2.28
CA PHE A 3 18.91 -0.47 -2.97
C PHE A 3 19.88 -1.57 -2.53
N LEU A 4 21.18 -1.27 -2.42
CA LEU A 4 22.18 -2.24 -1.99
C LEU A 4 21.96 -2.70 -0.54
N LYS A 5 21.37 -1.85 0.33
CA LYS A 5 20.98 -2.26 1.68
C LYS A 5 19.83 -3.27 1.62
N ILE A 6 18.77 -2.96 0.87
CA ILE A 6 17.62 -3.85 0.66
C ILE A 6 18.04 -5.19 0.04
N GLN A 7 18.92 -5.16 -0.97
CA GLN A 7 19.40 -6.39 -1.60
C GLN A 7 20.17 -7.27 -0.60
N LYS A 8 20.92 -6.68 0.33
CA LYS A 8 21.67 -7.42 1.36
C LYS A 8 20.78 -8.00 2.47
N GLU A 9 19.55 -7.52 2.62
CA GLU A 9 18.55 -8.09 3.54
C GLU A 9 18.04 -9.46 3.03
N ALA A 10 18.13 -9.70 1.72
CA ALA A 10 17.75 -10.98 1.13
C ALA A 10 18.87 -12.04 1.28
N PRO A 11 18.50 -13.34 1.41
CA PRO A 11 19.44 -14.46 1.33
C PRO A 11 20.35 -14.37 0.10
N VAL A 12 21.61 -14.76 0.23
CA VAL A 12 22.66 -14.56 -0.79
C VAL A 12 22.25 -15.11 -2.17
N ASP A 13 21.60 -16.27 -2.19
CA ASP A 13 21.10 -16.95 -3.39
C ASP A 13 19.91 -16.23 -4.04
N CYS A 14 19.17 -15.41 -3.27
CA CYS A 14 18.03 -14.62 -3.73
C CYS A 14 18.42 -13.21 -4.21
N GLN A 15 19.59 -12.68 -3.83
CA GLN A 15 19.98 -11.30 -4.14
C GLN A 15 19.98 -10.99 -5.64
N LYS A 16 20.29 -11.99 -6.48
CA LYS A 16 20.29 -11.89 -7.95
C LYS A 16 18.92 -11.60 -8.57
N TYR A 17 17.83 -11.89 -7.85
CA TYR A 17 16.47 -11.62 -8.31
C TYR A 17 16.01 -10.19 -7.99
N LEU A 18 16.72 -9.48 -7.11
CA LEU A 18 16.50 -8.06 -6.87
C LEU A 18 17.39 -7.27 -7.83
N VAL A 19 16.76 -6.55 -8.76
CA VAL A 19 17.44 -5.71 -9.74
C VAL A 19 16.96 -4.27 -9.57
N GLN A 20 17.90 -3.32 -9.51
CA GLN A 20 17.54 -1.91 -9.46
C GLN A 20 17.16 -1.42 -10.85
N VAL A 21 15.88 -1.13 -11.04
CA VAL A 21 15.40 -0.44 -12.23
C VAL A 21 15.50 1.07 -12.03
N THR A 22 16.23 1.76 -12.92
CA THR A 22 16.37 3.23 -12.89
C THR A 22 15.50 3.94 -13.94
N LYS A 23 14.88 3.19 -14.85
CA LYS A 23 14.00 3.69 -15.92
C LYS A 23 12.82 2.74 -16.11
N TYR A 24 11.60 3.26 -16.23
CA TYR A 24 10.38 2.44 -16.34
C TYR A 24 10.39 1.48 -17.53
N GLN A 25 11.06 1.84 -18.64
CA GLN A 25 11.17 1.00 -19.83
C GLN A 25 11.83 -0.36 -19.53
N ALA A 26 12.67 -0.46 -18.50
CA ALA A 26 13.28 -1.73 -18.13
C ALA A 26 12.26 -2.74 -17.57
N ALA A 27 11.09 -2.27 -17.12
CA ALA A 27 9.99 -3.10 -16.66
C ALA A 27 8.95 -3.40 -17.77
N ALA A 28 9.28 -3.14 -19.05
CA ALA A 28 8.35 -3.31 -20.16
C ALA A 28 7.86 -4.76 -20.39
N ASN A 29 8.52 -5.75 -19.78
CA ASN A 29 8.12 -7.15 -19.84
C ASN A 29 7.51 -7.65 -18.51
N CYS A 30 7.32 -6.77 -17.52
CA CYS A 30 6.75 -7.11 -16.22
C CYS A 30 5.25 -6.82 -16.21
N LYS A 31 4.42 -7.82 -15.89
CA LYS A 31 2.96 -7.66 -15.78
C LYS A 31 2.48 -7.24 -14.39
N THR A 32 3.35 -7.27 -13.40
CA THR A 32 3.04 -6.88 -12.02
C THR A 32 3.84 -5.64 -11.67
N TRP A 33 3.16 -4.52 -11.47
CA TRP A 33 3.78 -3.23 -11.17
C TRP A 33 3.37 -2.80 -9.77
N ILE A 34 4.34 -2.64 -8.87
CA ILE A 34 4.12 -2.13 -7.52
C ILE A 34 4.52 -0.65 -7.49
N VAL A 35 3.56 0.23 -7.24
CA VAL A 35 3.68 1.68 -7.44
C VAL A 35 3.48 2.43 -6.13
N GLY A 36 4.58 2.91 -5.56
CA GLY A 36 4.60 3.72 -4.33
C GLY A 36 4.74 5.23 -4.54
N LYS A 37 4.61 5.69 -5.78
CA LYS A 37 4.69 7.12 -6.13
C LYS A 37 3.79 7.42 -7.32
N TRP A 38 3.43 8.68 -7.48
CA TRP A 38 2.68 9.13 -8.65
C TRP A 38 3.47 8.87 -9.94
N ILE A 39 2.79 8.32 -10.94
CA ILE A 39 3.30 8.12 -12.30
C ILE A 39 2.30 8.67 -13.33
N THR A 40 2.83 9.32 -14.35
CA THR A 40 2.11 9.92 -15.46
C THR A 40 1.58 8.86 -16.43
N PRO A 41 0.59 9.21 -17.29
CA PRO A 41 0.14 8.34 -18.37
C PRO A 41 1.27 7.82 -19.28
N SER A 42 2.27 8.66 -19.57
CA SER A 42 3.42 8.28 -20.39
C SER A 42 4.30 7.23 -19.71
N GLU A 43 4.53 7.35 -18.40
CA GLU A 43 5.25 6.34 -17.62
C GLU A 43 4.46 5.02 -17.54
N GLN A 44 3.13 5.09 -17.43
CA GLN A 44 2.27 3.90 -17.48
C GLN A 44 2.32 3.18 -18.84
N ASN A 45 2.60 3.89 -19.94
CA ASN A 45 2.80 3.27 -21.26
C ASN A 45 4.05 2.39 -21.33
N CYS A 46 4.96 2.48 -20.35
CA CYS A 46 6.08 1.56 -20.26
C CYS A 46 5.63 0.16 -19.81
N ALA A 47 4.46 0.01 -19.19
CA ALA A 47 3.95 -1.29 -18.79
C ALA A 47 3.31 -2.05 -19.98
N PRO A 48 3.53 -3.37 -20.10
CA PRO A 48 2.93 -4.15 -21.17
C PRO A 48 1.39 -4.25 -21.02
N PRO A 49 0.64 -4.47 -22.11
CA PRO A 49 -0.79 -4.78 -22.03
C PRO A 49 -1.09 -5.94 -21.07
N GLY A 50 -2.20 -5.84 -20.35
CA GLY A 50 -2.59 -6.80 -19.31
C GLY A 50 -1.81 -6.67 -18.01
N THR A 51 -1.11 -5.55 -17.79
CA THR A 51 -0.46 -5.27 -16.50
C THR A 51 -1.48 -5.03 -15.41
N HIS A 52 -1.17 -5.49 -14.19
CA HIS A 52 -1.84 -5.08 -12.97
C HIS A 52 -0.96 -4.12 -12.17
N PHE A 53 -1.50 -2.96 -11.82
CA PHE A 53 -0.86 -1.95 -10.98
C PHE A 53 -1.31 -2.09 -9.53
N HIS A 54 -0.45 -2.64 -8.66
CA HIS A 54 -0.60 -2.57 -7.21
C HIS A 54 -0.13 -1.20 -6.74
N GLN A 55 -1.07 -0.31 -6.42
CA GLN A 55 -0.78 1.05 -5.98
C GLN A 55 -0.97 1.18 -4.47
N PHE A 56 -0.09 1.92 -3.82
CA PHE A 56 -0.22 2.27 -2.40
C PHE A 56 0.09 3.76 -2.16
N VAL A 57 0.04 4.55 -3.23
CA VAL A 57 0.16 6.01 -3.18
C VAL A 57 -1.23 6.63 -2.98
N VAL A 58 -1.32 7.65 -2.11
CA VAL A 58 -2.56 8.39 -1.84
C VAL A 58 -2.38 9.84 -2.32
N PRO A 59 -3.27 10.39 -3.18
CA PRO A 59 -4.36 9.71 -3.87
C PRO A 59 -3.84 8.66 -4.88
N PRO A 60 -4.70 7.73 -5.36
CA PRO A 60 -4.29 6.69 -6.31
C PRO A 60 -3.85 7.28 -7.65
N ILE A 61 -3.07 6.51 -8.42
CA ILE A 61 -2.64 6.96 -9.75
C ILE A 61 -3.83 6.99 -10.72
N PHE A 62 -3.78 7.90 -11.69
CA PHE A 62 -4.83 8.01 -12.70
C PHE A 62 -4.90 6.74 -13.56
N GLN A 63 -6.07 6.10 -13.60
CA GLN A 63 -6.31 4.86 -14.34
C GLN A 63 -6.45 5.11 -15.84
N PHE A 64 -5.32 5.33 -16.52
CA PHE A 64 -5.28 5.73 -17.93
C PHE A 64 -5.41 4.56 -18.92
N ARG A 65 -4.82 3.41 -18.58
CA ARG A 65 -4.66 2.26 -19.48
C ARG A 65 -5.89 1.35 -19.40
N LYS A 66 -6.71 1.34 -20.45
CA LYS A 66 -7.91 0.48 -20.57
C LYS A 66 -7.59 -1.00 -20.71
N ASP A 67 -6.38 -1.33 -21.16
CA ASP A 67 -5.86 -2.68 -21.32
C ASP A 67 -5.09 -3.17 -20.08
N CYS A 68 -5.11 -2.42 -18.98
CA CYS A 68 -4.50 -2.76 -17.70
C CYS A 68 -5.56 -2.72 -16.58
N THR A 69 -5.18 -3.22 -15.41
CA THR A 69 -6.00 -3.17 -14.19
C THR A 69 -5.26 -2.47 -13.07
N TYR A 70 -5.99 -1.90 -12.13
CA TYR A 70 -5.45 -1.12 -11.01
C TYR A 70 -6.06 -1.66 -9.72
N GLY A 71 -5.22 -1.95 -8.73
CA GLY A 71 -5.68 -2.34 -7.41
C GLY A 71 -6.21 -1.13 -6.63
N ASP A 72 -7.23 -1.34 -5.81
CA ASP A 72 -7.72 -0.30 -4.92
C ASP A 72 -6.72 -0.06 -3.77
N LEU A 73 -6.76 1.16 -3.24
CA LEU A 73 -5.97 1.48 -2.04
C LEU A 73 -6.58 0.77 -0.84
N ALA A 74 -5.73 0.16 -0.03
CA ALA A 74 -6.17 -0.50 1.19
C ALA A 74 -6.98 0.47 2.08
N ALA A 75 -8.16 0.03 2.48
CA ALA A 75 -9.12 0.78 3.26
C ALA A 75 -9.85 -0.12 4.26
N MET A 76 -10.36 0.50 5.31
CA MET A 76 -11.11 -0.18 6.37
C MET A 76 -12.40 0.59 6.64
N ARG A 77 -13.50 -0.14 6.81
CA ARG A 77 -14.76 0.37 7.31
C ARG A 77 -14.73 0.42 8.83
N LEU A 78 -15.13 1.55 9.38
CA LEU A 78 -15.29 1.78 10.82
C LEU A 78 -16.59 1.13 11.35
N PRO A 79 -16.69 0.90 12.67
CA PRO A 79 -17.95 0.56 13.32
C PRO A 79 -19.04 1.62 13.06
N GLU A 80 -20.31 1.19 13.03
CA GLU A 80 -21.45 2.03 12.61
C GLU A 80 -21.77 3.17 13.59
N ASP A 81 -21.39 3.01 14.85
CA ASP A 81 -21.59 3.98 15.92
C ASP A 81 -20.49 5.06 16.00
N VAL A 82 -19.43 4.94 15.19
CA VAL A 82 -18.34 5.94 15.18
C VAL A 82 -18.83 7.26 14.56
N GLN A 83 -18.60 8.35 15.30
CA GLN A 83 -18.96 9.71 14.88
C GLN A 83 -17.73 10.64 14.92
N GLY A 84 -17.84 11.81 14.27
CA GLY A 84 -16.80 12.85 14.33
C GLY A 84 -15.55 12.62 13.47
N VAL A 85 -15.51 11.54 12.68
CA VAL A 85 -14.37 11.15 11.83
C VAL A 85 -14.53 11.52 10.36
N GLY A 86 -15.47 12.40 10.01
CA GLY A 86 -15.76 12.75 8.62
C GLY A 86 -14.56 13.31 7.84
N ASN A 87 -13.69 14.07 8.51
CA ASN A 87 -12.45 14.57 7.90
C ASN A 87 -11.43 13.46 7.62
N CYS A 88 -11.49 12.33 8.34
CA CYS A 88 -10.58 11.20 8.19
C CYS A 88 -10.95 10.28 7.01
N GLU A 89 -12.19 10.37 6.52
CA GLU A 89 -12.67 9.63 5.33
C GLU A 89 -12.01 10.18 4.05
N TYR A 90 -11.64 11.47 4.03
CA TYR A 90 -10.97 12.14 2.91
C TYR A 90 -11.75 11.98 1.59
N THR A 91 -11.32 11.07 0.71
CA THR A 91 -11.93 10.76 -0.58
C THR A 91 -12.75 9.47 -0.57
N MET A 92 -12.86 8.81 0.58
CA MET A 92 -13.56 7.54 0.75
C MET A 92 -15.04 7.75 1.08
N ASP A 93 -15.82 6.68 0.95
CA ASP A 93 -17.22 6.64 1.34
C ASP A 93 -17.41 6.88 2.85
N ARG A 94 -18.65 7.24 3.24
CA ARG A 94 -19.01 7.41 4.65
C ARG A 94 -18.71 6.13 5.46
N GLY A 95 -18.03 6.34 6.59
CA GLY A 95 -17.59 5.27 7.49
C GLY A 95 -16.41 4.45 6.96
N VAL A 96 -15.74 4.88 5.90
CA VAL A 96 -14.54 4.22 5.35
C VAL A 96 -13.35 5.16 5.45
N ILE A 97 -12.21 4.64 5.90
CA ILE A 97 -10.95 5.36 5.97
C ILE A 97 -9.84 4.53 5.32
N HIS A 98 -8.77 5.18 4.85
CA HIS A 98 -7.58 4.46 4.38
C HIS A 98 -6.98 3.59 5.49
N ALA A 99 -6.39 2.45 5.12
CA ALA A 99 -5.79 1.51 6.07
C ALA A 99 -4.69 2.16 6.92
N CYS A 100 -3.98 3.17 6.41
CA CYS A 100 -3.01 3.94 7.18
C CYS A 100 -3.65 4.77 8.30
N HIS A 101 -4.84 5.34 8.09
CA HIS A 101 -5.60 6.03 9.14
C HIS A 101 -6.15 5.02 10.15
N ALA A 102 -6.66 3.89 9.67
CA ALA A 102 -7.14 2.80 10.52
C ALA A 102 -6.03 2.26 11.43
N GLY A 103 -4.81 2.08 10.91
CA GLY A 103 -3.64 1.70 11.70
C GLY A 103 -3.39 2.66 12.87
N GLY A 104 -3.43 3.98 12.61
CA GLY A 104 -3.29 4.98 13.67
C GLY A 104 -4.40 4.93 14.73
N VAL A 105 -5.64 4.65 14.32
CA VAL A 105 -6.76 4.44 15.26
C VAL A 105 -6.53 3.20 16.12
N VAL A 106 -6.20 2.07 15.51
CA VAL A 106 -5.92 0.80 16.21
C VAL A 106 -4.76 0.96 17.19
N HIS A 107 -3.68 1.62 16.76
CA HIS A 107 -2.53 1.92 17.60
C HIS A 107 -2.93 2.69 18.86
N SER A 108 -3.75 3.72 18.72
CA SER A 108 -4.27 4.51 19.84
C SER A 108 -5.19 3.68 20.75
N LEU A 109 -6.06 2.84 20.20
CA LEU A 109 -7.01 2.04 20.96
C LEU A 109 -6.34 0.91 21.75
N GLU A 110 -5.29 0.31 21.20
CA GLU A 110 -4.49 -0.72 21.88
C GLU A 110 -3.46 -0.13 22.86
N GLY A 111 -3.31 1.19 22.92
CA GLY A 111 -2.38 1.87 23.83
C GLY A 111 -0.93 1.53 23.55
N TRP A 112 -0.59 1.24 22.29
CA TRP A 112 0.78 0.94 21.89
C TRP A 112 1.69 2.17 22.03
N THR A 113 2.93 1.94 22.44
CA THR A 113 3.91 3.02 22.74
C THR A 113 5.12 3.02 21.82
N HIS A 114 5.21 2.05 20.92
CA HIS A 114 6.29 1.95 19.95
C HIS A 114 6.03 2.85 18.74
N HIS A 115 7.07 3.22 18.00
CA HIS A 115 6.89 3.99 16.77
C HIS A 115 6.65 3.07 15.57
N GLU A 116 5.64 3.37 14.76
CA GLU A 116 5.35 2.67 13.50
C GLU A 116 5.98 3.37 12.28
N VAL A 117 7.08 4.09 12.49
CA VAL A 117 7.79 4.81 11.42
C VAL A 117 8.98 3.99 10.95
N GLY A 118 9.00 3.62 9.68
CA GLY A 118 10.15 2.97 9.06
C GLY A 118 9.79 1.70 8.30
N ALA A 119 10.67 0.71 8.36
CA ALA A 119 10.40 -0.61 7.78
C ALA A 119 9.24 -1.27 8.55
N ILE A 120 8.37 -1.97 7.82
CA ILE A 120 7.27 -2.72 8.41
C ILE A 120 7.85 -3.86 9.24
N ASP A 121 7.41 -3.97 10.49
CA ASP A 121 7.65 -5.15 11.33
C ASP A 121 6.69 -6.26 10.88
N VAL A 122 7.20 -7.22 10.12
CA VAL A 122 6.39 -8.28 9.51
C VAL A 122 5.75 -9.20 10.54
N ASP A 123 6.36 -9.35 11.71
CA ASP A 123 5.86 -10.20 12.79
C ASP A 123 4.65 -9.57 13.50
N ARG A 124 4.39 -8.28 13.26
CA ARG A 124 3.24 -7.56 13.82
C ARG A 124 2.04 -7.49 12.89
N ILE A 125 2.14 -7.95 11.64
CA ILE A 125 1.04 -7.83 10.67
C ILE A 125 -0.24 -8.48 11.21
N ASP A 126 -0.15 -9.74 11.64
CA ASP A 126 -1.32 -10.47 12.15
C ASP A 126 -1.82 -9.88 13.47
N ILE A 127 -0.92 -9.42 14.34
CA ILE A 127 -1.28 -8.79 15.62
C ILE A 127 -2.11 -7.52 15.37
N VAL A 128 -1.67 -6.67 14.44
CA VAL A 128 -2.35 -5.43 14.09
C VAL A 128 -3.69 -5.71 13.41
N TRP A 129 -3.71 -6.71 12.54
CA TRP A 129 -4.92 -7.14 11.85
C TRP A 129 -6.00 -7.63 12.81
N GLU A 130 -5.66 -8.56 13.72
CA GLU A 130 -6.61 -9.08 14.71
C GLU A 130 -7.08 -7.99 15.68
N ALA A 131 -6.22 -7.04 16.05
CA ALA A 131 -6.62 -5.89 16.85
C ALA A 131 -7.63 -5.00 16.09
N ALA A 132 -7.42 -4.77 14.80
CA ALA A 132 -8.37 -4.01 13.99
C ALA A 132 -9.75 -4.68 13.94
N LEU A 133 -9.80 -6.00 13.71
CA LEU A 133 -11.04 -6.77 13.70
C LEU A 133 -11.73 -6.76 15.07
N LYS A 134 -10.98 -6.90 16.17
CA LYS A 134 -11.47 -6.81 17.55
C LYS A 134 -12.15 -5.48 17.85
N HIS A 135 -11.63 -4.37 17.31
CA HIS A 135 -12.25 -3.04 17.41
C HIS A 135 -13.38 -2.80 16.40
N GLY A 136 -13.80 -3.83 15.66
CA GLY A 136 -14.92 -3.77 14.73
C GLY A 136 -14.60 -3.10 13.39
N LEU A 137 -13.32 -2.81 13.10
CA LEU A 137 -12.92 -2.39 11.76
C LEU A 137 -13.00 -3.58 10.81
N ARG A 138 -13.42 -3.35 9.58
CA ARG A 138 -13.61 -4.40 8.56
C ARG A 138 -12.91 -4.01 7.26
N PRO A 139 -12.24 -4.93 6.54
CA PRO A 139 -11.78 -4.65 5.19
C PRO A 139 -12.95 -4.25 4.29
N VAL A 140 -12.66 -3.37 3.33
CA VAL A 140 -13.58 -2.98 2.25
C VAL A 140 -13.30 -3.79 0.99
#